data_AF-A0A9P8UKE7-F1
#
_entry.id   AF-A0A9P8UKE7-F1
#
_cell.length_a   1.000
_cell.length_b   1.000
_cell.length_c   1.000
_cell.angle_alpha   90.00
_cell.angle_beta   90.00
_cell.angle_gamma   90.00
#
_symmetry.space_group_name_H-M   'P 1'
#
loop_
_entity.id
_entity.type
_entity.pdbx_description
1 polymer ?
#
loop_
_entity_poly.entity_id
_entity_poly.type
_entity_poly.pdbx_seq_one_letter_code
_entity_poly.pdbx_strand_id
1 'polypeptide(L)'
;MNTPLNHSPSIEDLKAVIIRALPDVSIESIQPPPTTRPQRDVHIRISGSRTLMLTIPPHQMLRLLRSEQWLVLSEALIIPWMCRRALEYTTKDKRTSISYLIETEPSHDIATSPTNSEKDLRRVETSEGSLIRYLPALISHSPASEQLGTAYNLTEPPRGVPITSLPVPLSEAERSRVEYQKGQFIRCISNLKEPGSKFGLVVSVLGPQSSSSADSSAAAAIVGSGGVNSWSNAFLALVEGTLRDGEDRAVTISYSSIRHHMHRLSHLLDAVTQSRLVVLDAGSDLNVLVSGSRQKEDQKDTQPLSTGATQGTLSHTNIAKQDSLGDETKEPGSKYIKTKNPDRRRTGSPGGGSETKQSYDFPGMSVTGLRDWSNCIFGDPLMTSIFSEDPSPEFIRGFRQQPPSSTTSSASTTSTPRLSSPPTDEIIEDRENAAVRILMYECYHATVCLVKQFYRPARADSSKREVEARRRLATVLNKLAEVDENATKRHRTASADIWPVKKPKARTEAQDSE
;
A
#
# COMPACT_ATOMS: atom_id res chain seq x y z
N MET A 1 40.70 2.13 1.86
CA MET A 1 39.94 2.16 0.59
C MET A 1 38.92 3.28 0.71
N ASN A 2 39.13 4.36 -0.05
CA ASN A 2 38.27 5.54 -0.04
C ASN A 2 36.89 5.16 -0.59
N THR A 3 35.88 5.09 0.26
CA THR A 3 34.49 5.13 -0.17
C THR A 3 34.28 6.45 -0.92
N PRO A 4 33.87 6.45 -2.20
CA PRO A 4 33.53 7.70 -2.85
C PRO A 4 32.37 8.32 -2.07
N LEU A 5 32.56 9.56 -1.63
CA LEU A 5 31.48 10.44 -1.19
C LEU A 5 30.55 10.60 -2.40
N ASN A 6 29.55 9.72 -2.53
CA ASN A 6 28.56 9.85 -3.59
C ASN A 6 27.71 11.09 -3.28
N HIS A 7 28.09 12.19 -3.92
CA HIS A 7 27.28 13.39 -4.02
C HIS A 7 25.91 13.05 -4.62
N SER A 8 24.91 13.90 -4.38
CA SER A 8 23.65 13.81 -5.13
C SER A 8 23.96 13.73 -6.63
N PRO A 9 23.37 12.78 -7.37
CA PRO A 9 23.67 12.63 -8.79
C PRO A 9 23.42 13.95 -9.51
N SER A 10 24.35 14.33 -10.40
CA SER A 10 24.22 15.58 -11.14
C SER A 10 23.04 15.48 -12.11
N ILE A 11 22.49 16.62 -12.52
CA ILE A 11 21.45 16.64 -13.55
C ILE A 11 21.94 15.96 -14.85
N GLU A 12 23.23 16.05 -15.14
CA GLU A 12 23.86 15.42 -16.30
C GLU A 12 23.87 13.88 -16.18
N ASP A 13 24.21 13.34 -15.01
CA ASP A 13 24.17 11.89 -14.77
C ASP A 13 22.74 11.35 -14.88
N LEU A 14 21.77 12.09 -14.33
CA LEU A 14 20.35 11.76 -14.44
C LEU A 14 19.90 11.72 -15.91
N LYS A 15 20.27 12.73 -16.70
CA LYS A 15 19.98 12.77 -18.14
C LYS A 15 20.64 11.63 -18.89
N ALA A 16 21.90 11.30 -18.58
CA ALA A 16 22.62 10.21 -19.23
C ALA A 16 21.92 8.86 -19.04
N VAL A 17 21.44 8.58 -17.83
CA VAL A 17 20.66 7.35 -17.56
C VAL A 17 19.36 7.32 -18.36
N ILE A 18 18.65 8.45 -18.45
CA ILE A 18 17.37 8.53 -19.18
C ILE A 18 17.59 8.35 -20.68
N ILE A 19 18.55 9.06 -21.27
CA ILE A 19 18.87 8.98 -22.71
C ILE A 19 19.35 7.57 -23.08
N ARG A 20 20.13 6.92 -22.21
CA ARG A 20 20.54 5.52 -22.41
C ARG A 20 19.35 4.57 -22.44
N ALA A 21 18.35 4.77 -21.59
CA ALA A 21 17.15 3.93 -21.55
C ALA A 21 16.16 4.27 -22.67
N LEU A 22 16.09 5.54 -23.08
CA LEU A 22 15.15 6.08 -24.06
C LEU A 22 15.87 7.09 -24.99
N PRO A 23 16.56 6.61 -26.04
CA PRO A 23 17.38 7.47 -26.91
C PRO A 23 16.59 8.55 -27.66
N ASP A 24 15.34 8.26 -28.02
CA ASP A 24 14.52 9.11 -28.90
C ASP A 24 13.70 10.18 -28.16
N VAL A 25 13.97 10.39 -26.87
CA VAL A 25 13.12 11.19 -26.01
C VAL A 25 13.82 12.49 -25.61
N SER A 26 13.12 13.63 -25.74
CA SER A 26 13.59 14.90 -25.21
C SER A 26 13.08 15.14 -23.79
N ILE A 27 13.98 15.56 -22.92
CA ILE A 27 13.68 15.85 -21.51
C ILE A 27 13.25 17.31 -21.40
N GLU A 28 11.99 17.54 -21.05
CA GLU A 28 11.41 18.88 -20.88
C GLU A 28 11.70 19.46 -19.50
N SER A 29 11.63 18.63 -18.44
CA SER A 29 11.92 19.07 -17.07
C SER A 29 12.32 17.92 -16.17
N ILE A 30 13.12 18.22 -15.15
CA ILE A 30 13.52 17.31 -14.07
C ILE A 30 13.20 18.02 -12.76
N GLN A 31 12.34 17.44 -11.94
CA GLN A 31 11.91 18.01 -10.67
C GLN A 31 11.91 16.95 -9.57
N PRO A 32 12.55 17.18 -8.41
CA PRO A 32 12.36 16.33 -7.26
C PRO A 32 10.94 16.58 -6.69
N PRO A 33 10.03 15.60 -6.70
CA PRO A 33 8.73 15.76 -6.08
C PRO A 33 8.88 15.82 -4.55
N PRO A 34 7.93 16.46 -3.85
CA PRO A 34 7.80 16.25 -2.41
C PRO A 34 7.54 14.75 -2.15
N THR A 35 8.48 14.11 -1.48
CA THR A 35 8.38 12.69 -1.12
C THR A 35 8.50 12.50 0.38
N THR A 36 7.62 11.67 0.93
CA THR A 36 7.66 11.19 2.32
C THR A 36 8.37 9.83 2.42
N ARG A 37 8.76 9.26 1.28
CA ARG A 37 9.50 8.01 1.19
C ARG A 37 10.97 8.23 1.54
N PRO A 38 11.65 7.22 2.07
CA PRO A 38 13.10 7.30 2.27
C PRO A 38 13.85 7.37 0.93
N GLN A 39 13.36 6.71 -0.13
CA GLN A 39 13.94 6.80 -1.46
C GLN A 39 13.87 8.22 -2.01
N ARG A 40 14.81 8.56 -2.90
CA ARG A 40 14.78 9.84 -3.61
C ARG A 40 14.14 9.61 -4.96
N ASP A 41 12.96 10.20 -5.14
CA ASP A 41 12.25 10.17 -6.42
C ASP A 41 12.63 11.43 -7.21
N VAL A 42 12.66 11.30 -8.54
CA VAL A 42 12.85 12.41 -9.48
C VAL A 42 11.79 12.28 -10.57
N HIS A 43 10.90 13.27 -10.67
CA HIS A 43 9.93 13.35 -11.74
C HIS A 43 10.57 13.96 -12.98
N ILE A 44 10.40 13.28 -14.10
CA ILE A 44 10.95 13.68 -15.39
C ILE A 44 9.77 13.86 -16.34
N ARG A 45 9.61 15.07 -16.87
CA ARG A 45 8.68 15.31 -17.97
C ARG A 45 9.44 15.14 -19.27
N ILE A 46 8.88 14.33 -20.15
CA ILE A 46 9.44 14.06 -21.47
C ILE A 46 8.47 14.49 -22.57
N SER A 47 8.97 14.60 -23.80
CA SER A 47 8.16 14.93 -24.97
C SER A 47 6.91 14.05 -25.08
N GLY A 48 5.80 14.68 -25.47
CA GLY A 48 4.51 14.01 -25.62
C GLY A 48 3.73 13.86 -24.31
N SER A 49 3.98 14.72 -23.31
CA SER A 49 3.26 14.78 -22.02
C SER A 49 3.39 13.55 -21.13
N ARG A 50 4.33 12.64 -21.43
CA ARG A 50 4.62 11.49 -20.58
C ARG A 50 5.47 11.93 -19.40
N THR A 51 5.23 11.29 -18.26
CA THR A 51 5.98 11.52 -17.02
C THR A 51 6.67 10.23 -16.64
N LEU A 52 7.97 10.30 -16.38
CA LEU A 52 8.76 9.20 -15.84
C LEU A 52 9.12 9.51 -14.39
N MET A 53 9.36 8.45 -13.63
CA MET A 53 9.85 8.51 -12.27
C MET A 53 11.16 7.73 -12.20
N LEU A 54 12.24 8.44 -11.87
CA LEU A 54 13.51 7.82 -11.52
C LEU A 54 13.59 7.75 -9.99
N THR A 55 13.66 6.53 -9.46
CA THR A 55 13.79 6.27 -8.02
C THR A 55 15.20 5.76 -7.74
N ILE A 56 15.90 6.43 -6.84
CA ILE A 56 17.25 6.07 -6.38
C ILE A 56 17.26 5.87 -4.85
N PRO A 57 18.25 5.15 -4.30
CA PRO A 57 18.34 4.91 -2.88
C PRO A 57 18.33 6.20 -2.04
N PRO A 58 17.91 6.06 -0.76
CA PRO A 58 17.96 7.15 0.21
C PRO A 58 19.36 7.79 0.30
N HIS A 59 19.41 9.03 0.76
CA HIS A 59 20.70 9.69 1.02
C HIS A 59 21.51 8.88 2.04
N GLN A 60 22.83 8.76 1.88
CA GLN A 60 23.68 7.91 2.75
C GLN A 60 23.63 8.32 4.23
N MET A 61 23.36 9.60 4.51
CA MET A 61 23.17 10.11 5.88
C MET A 61 21.84 9.66 6.51
N LEU A 62 20.86 9.26 5.69
CA LEU A 62 19.60 8.70 6.18
C LEU A 62 19.86 7.26 6.58
N ARG A 63 19.85 7.00 7.88
CA ARG A 63 19.92 5.63 8.36
C ARG A 63 18.65 4.88 7.99
N LEU A 64 18.81 3.64 7.55
CA LEU A 64 17.74 2.73 7.17
C LEU A 64 17.65 1.60 8.19
N LEU A 65 16.44 1.08 8.41
CA LEU A 65 16.30 -0.21 9.07
C LEU A 65 16.95 -1.30 8.22
N ARG A 66 17.29 -2.43 8.85
CA ARG A 66 17.81 -3.61 8.13
C ARG A 66 16.87 -4.08 7.03
N SER A 67 15.55 -4.02 7.26
CA SER A 67 14.53 -4.36 6.26
C SER A 67 14.39 -3.34 5.12
N GLU A 68 14.95 -2.14 5.27
CA GLU A 68 14.87 -1.04 4.29
C GLU A 68 16.15 -0.90 3.45
N GLN A 69 17.15 -1.79 3.63
CA GLN A 69 18.43 -1.66 2.92
C GLN A 69 18.33 -1.86 1.40
N TRP A 70 17.29 -2.57 0.94
CA TRP A 70 17.17 -3.02 -0.45
C TRP A 70 15.89 -2.56 -1.14
N LEU A 71 15.34 -1.40 -0.76
CA LEU A 71 14.05 -0.92 -1.25
C LEU A 71 13.97 -0.80 -2.78
N VAL A 72 15.00 -0.23 -3.42
CA VAL A 72 15.03 -0.06 -4.89
C VAL A 72 15.10 -1.41 -5.59
N LEU A 73 15.96 -2.33 -5.10
CA LEU A 73 16.09 -3.67 -5.67
C LEU A 73 14.81 -4.50 -5.49
N SER A 74 14.15 -4.39 -4.34
CA SER A 74 12.88 -5.07 -4.04
C SER A 74 11.82 -4.72 -5.10
N GLU A 75 11.67 -3.43 -5.40
CA GLU A 75 10.73 -2.94 -6.42
C GLU A 75 11.11 -3.43 -7.83
N ALA A 76 12.42 -3.40 -8.18
CA ALA A 76 12.92 -3.88 -9.46
C ALA A 76 12.65 -5.38 -9.70
N LEU A 77 12.65 -6.19 -8.64
CA LEU A 77 12.40 -7.62 -8.71
C LEU A 77 10.89 -7.94 -8.72
N ILE A 78 10.09 -7.24 -7.91
CA ILE A 78 8.68 -7.60 -7.74
C ILE A 78 7.81 -7.20 -8.92
N ILE A 79 8.06 -6.03 -9.54
CA ILE A 79 7.24 -5.56 -10.66
C ILE A 79 7.26 -6.56 -11.84
N PRO A 80 8.43 -6.99 -12.37
CA PRO A 80 8.47 -7.98 -13.44
C PRO A 80 7.91 -9.34 -13.02
N TRP A 81 8.14 -9.75 -11.77
CA TRP A 81 7.59 -11.00 -11.23
C TRP A 81 6.05 -10.99 -11.24
N MET A 82 5.45 -9.89 -10.77
CA MET A 82 3.98 -9.73 -10.77
C MET A 82 3.42 -9.69 -12.18
N CYS A 83 4.06 -8.98 -13.11
CA CYS A 83 3.66 -8.97 -14.52
C CYS A 83 3.66 -10.38 -15.11
N ARG A 84 4.74 -11.16 -14.90
CA ARG A 84 4.83 -12.55 -15.38
C ARG A 84 3.74 -13.42 -14.78
N ARG A 85 3.49 -13.31 -13.48
CA ARG A 85 2.43 -14.08 -12.80
C ARG A 85 1.05 -13.71 -13.32
N ALA A 86 0.74 -12.42 -13.42
CA ALA A 86 -0.54 -11.95 -13.94
C ALA A 86 -0.79 -12.47 -15.37
N LEU A 87 0.25 -12.49 -16.22
CA LEU A 87 0.19 -13.08 -17.56
C LEU A 87 -0.03 -14.60 -17.53
N GLU A 88 0.72 -15.35 -16.70
CA GLU A 88 0.55 -16.80 -16.54
C GLU A 88 -0.88 -17.19 -16.12
N TYR A 89 -1.53 -16.41 -15.26
CA TYR A 89 -2.93 -16.63 -14.89
C TYR A 89 -3.87 -16.39 -16.08
N THR A 90 -3.61 -15.39 -16.92
CA THR A 90 -4.43 -15.13 -18.12
C THR A 90 -4.22 -16.15 -19.25
N THR A 91 -3.03 -16.77 -19.34
CA THR A 91 -2.70 -17.73 -20.41
C THR A 91 -3.03 -19.17 -20.02
N LYS A 92 -3.06 -19.54 -18.73
CA LYS A 92 -3.60 -20.84 -18.31
C LYS A 92 -5.09 -21.00 -18.64
N ASP A 93 -5.84 -19.90 -18.77
CA ASP A 93 -7.22 -19.87 -19.28
C ASP A 93 -7.31 -19.90 -20.82
N LYS A 94 -6.21 -19.69 -21.55
CA LYS A 94 -6.14 -19.74 -23.01
C LYS A 94 -4.90 -20.52 -23.44
N ARG A 95 -5.05 -21.84 -23.56
CA ARG A 95 -4.05 -22.82 -23.99
C ARG A 95 -3.32 -22.40 -25.30
N THR A 96 -2.28 -21.58 -25.22
CA THR A 96 -1.29 -21.40 -26.30
C THR A 96 0.06 -21.00 -25.73
N SER A 97 1.10 -21.66 -26.23
CA SER A 97 2.50 -21.65 -25.78
C SER A 97 3.15 -20.27 -25.79
N ILE A 98 3.90 -19.94 -24.73
CA ILE A 98 4.83 -18.81 -24.72
C ILE A 98 6.25 -19.36 -24.55
N SER A 99 6.90 -19.57 -25.68
CA SER A 99 8.35 -19.58 -25.79
C SER A 99 8.74 -18.18 -26.25
N TYR A 100 9.77 -17.58 -25.64
CA TYR A 100 10.24 -16.19 -25.79
C TYR A 100 9.53 -15.16 -24.92
N LEU A 101 10.03 -14.97 -23.70
CA LEU A 101 10.03 -13.62 -23.11
C LEU A 101 11.23 -13.26 -22.21
N ILE A 102 12.18 -14.15 -21.91
CA ILE A 102 13.46 -13.75 -21.27
C ILE A 102 14.55 -14.74 -21.67
N GLU A 103 15.38 -14.38 -22.65
CA GLU A 103 16.74 -14.94 -22.74
C GLU A 103 17.63 -14.10 -21.81
N THR A 104 17.87 -14.63 -20.62
CA THR A 104 19.09 -14.33 -19.85
C THR A 104 20.00 -15.52 -20.02
N GLU A 105 20.72 -15.58 -21.13
CA GLU A 105 21.96 -16.33 -21.28
C GLU A 105 22.91 -15.46 -22.13
N PRO A 106 24.21 -15.37 -21.80
CA PRO A 106 25.17 -14.59 -22.58
C PRO A 106 25.48 -15.31 -23.90
N SER A 107 25.23 -14.63 -25.02
CA SER A 107 25.45 -15.15 -26.37
C SER A 107 26.95 -15.19 -26.73
N HIS A 108 27.39 -16.31 -27.31
CA HIS A 108 28.47 -16.34 -28.29
C HIS A 108 27.88 -16.18 -29.70
N ASP A 109 28.62 -15.47 -30.56
CA ASP A 109 28.26 -14.94 -31.88
C ASP A 109 27.59 -15.91 -32.87
N ILE A 110 26.68 -15.37 -33.71
CA ILE A 110 26.82 -15.25 -35.19
C ILE A 110 25.60 -14.51 -35.77
N ALA A 111 25.89 -13.63 -36.73
CA ALA A 111 24.99 -12.68 -37.38
C ALA A 111 23.79 -13.28 -38.14
N THR A 112 22.65 -12.57 -38.15
CA THR A 112 21.78 -12.40 -39.33
C THR A 112 20.74 -11.27 -39.13
N SER A 113 20.43 -10.58 -40.23
CA SER A 113 19.69 -9.31 -40.38
C SER A 113 18.20 -9.32 -39.95
N PRO A 114 17.55 -8.15 -39.77
CA PRO A 114 16.28 -8.01 -39.04
C PRO A 114 15.06 -8.17 -39.95
N THR A 115 14.00 -8.80 -39.42
CA THR A 115 12.67 -8.80 -40.04
C THR A 115 11.60 -8.28 -39.06
N ASN A 116 11.06 -7.11 -39.41
CA ASN A 116 9.67 -6.63 -39.23
C ASN A 116 8.80 -7.22 -38.10
N SER A 117 9.19 -7.10 -36.82
CA SER A 117 8.31 -7.46 -35.70
C SER A 117 8.20 -6.40 -34.57
N GLU A 118 8.84 -5.24 -34.71
CA GLU A 118 8.83 -4.18 -33.67
C GLU A 118 7.49 -3.42 -33.51
N LYS A 119 6.45 -3.71 -34.30
CA LYS A 119 5.22 -2.89 -34.32
C LYS A 119 4.05 -3.37 -33.46
N ASP A 120 4.09 -4.57 -32.88
CA ASP A 120 2.91 -5.15 -32.20
C ASP A 120 2.87 -5.00 -30.66
N LEU A 121 3.79 -4.24 -30.06
CA LEU A 121 3.71 -3.92 -28.61
C LEU A 121 2.68 -2.85 -28.24
N ARG A 122 1.84 -2.40 -29.19
CA ARG A 122 0.79 -1.44 -28.89
C ARG A 122 -0.53 -2.15 -28.58
N ARG A 123 -0.83 -2.17 -27.29
CA ARG A 123 -2.17 -2.32 -26.69
C ARG A 123 -2.66 -3.76 -26.52
N VAL A 124 -2.13 -4.42 -25.49
CA VAL A 124 -2.92 -5.46 -24.79
C VAL A 124 -4.12 -4.73 -24.17
N GLU A 125 -5.32 -4.96 -24.70
CA GLU A 125 -6.56 -4.55 -24.06
C GLU A 125 -6.66 -5.33 -22.74
N THR A 126 -6.28 -4.67 -21.65
CA THR A 126 -6.29 -5.27 -20.32
C THR A 126 -7.74 -5.36 -19.85
N SER A 127 -8.23 -6.59 -19.73
CA SER A 127 -9.53 -6.89 -19.09
C SER A 127 -9.65 -6.14 -17.76
N GLU A 128 -10.85 -5.62 -17.48
CA GLU A 128 -11.20 -5.00 -16.21
C GLU A 128 -11.03 -6.01 -15.06
N GLY A 129 -9.82 -6.05 -14.49
CA GLY A 129 -9.47 -7.04 -13.46
C GLY A 129 -8.01 -7.48 -13.50
N SER A 130 -7.26 -7.20 -14.58
CA SER A 130 -5.83 -7.54 -14.62
C SER A 130 -5.02 -6.69 -13.64
N LEU A 131 -4.25 -7.36 -12.76
CA LEU A 131 -3.34 -6.72 -11.80
C LEU A 131 -2.34 -5.76 -12.47
N ILE A 132 -2.03 -6.00 -13.75
CA ILE A 132 -1.09 -5.22 -14.56
C ILE A 132 -1.46 -3.73 -14.58
N ARG A 133 -2.76 -3.39 -14.54
CA ARG A 133 -3.19 -1.98 -14.57
C ARG A 133 -2.80 -1.17 -13.34
N TYR A 134 -2.48 -1.85 -12.23
CA TYR A 134 -2.10 -1.24 -10.96
C TYR A 134 -0.58 -1.06 -10.79
N LEU A 135 0.21 -1.66 -11.69
CA LEU A 135 1.66 -1.69 -11.61
C LEU A 135 2.26 -0.49 -12.36
N PRO A 136 3.37 0.10 -11.86
CA PRO A 136 4.22 0.96 -12.68
C PRO A 136 4.81 0.16 -13.84
N ALA A 137 5.03 0.81 -14.98
CA ALA A 137 5.78 0.20 -16.07
C ALA A 137 7.28 0.39 -15.82
N LEU A 138 7.99 -0.68 -15.48
CA LEU A 138 9.45 -0.64 -15.30
C LEU A 138 10.14 -0.56 -16.67
N ILE A 139 10.82 0.56 -16.94
CA ILE A 139 11.49 0.85 -18.20
C ILE A 139 12.93 0.34 -18.16
N SER A 140 13.64 0.69 -17.10
CA SER A 140 15.03 0.29 -16.89
C SER A 140 15.31 0.21 -15.39
N HIS A 141 16.25 -0.65 -15.01
CA HIS A 141 16.75 -0.72 -13.64
C HIS A 141 18.23 -1.09 -13.65
N SER A 142 18.95 -0.73 -12.59
CA SER A 142 20.30 -1.21 -12.35
C SER A 142 20.55 -1.34 -10.86
N PRO A 143 21.14 -2.44 -10.37
CA PRO A 143 21.55 -2.57 -8.97
C PRO A 143 22.83 -1.76 -8.66
N ALA A 144 23.62 -1.40 -9.68
CA ALA A 144 24.85 -0.64 -9.57
C ALA A 144 25.12 0.12 -10.87
N SER A 145 24.57 1.34 -10.99
CA SER A 145 24.84 2.19 -12.16
C SER A 145 26.23 2.80 -12.06
N GLU A 146 27.01 2.68 -13.14
CA GLU A 146 28.29 3.40 -13.27
C GLU A 146 28.08 4.91 -13.30
N GLN A 147 27.00 5.39 -13.95
CA GLN A 147 26.69 6.81 -14.08
C GLN A 147 26.26 7.43 -12.75
N LEU A 148 25.38 6.77 -12.00
CA LEU A 148 24.85 7.31 -10.74
C LEU A 148 25.64 6.86 -9.51
N GLY A 149 26.57 5.91 -9.65
CA GLY A 149 27.27 5.26 -8.56
C GLY A 149 26.35 4.51 -7.58
N THR A 150 25.09 4.26 -7.94
CA THR A 150 24.07 3.68 -7.06
C THR A 150 23.00 2.94 -7.85
N ALA A 151 22.15 2.17 -7.16
CA ALA A 151 21.02 1.49 -7.78
C ALA A 151 19.98 2.50 -8.30
N TYR A 152 19.19 2.14 -9.29
CA TYR A 152 18.04 2.95 -9.71
C TYR A 152 16.94 2.10 -10.35
N ASN A 153 15.71 2.63 -10.27
CA ASN A 153 14.56 2.21 -11.06
C ASN A 153 14.07 3.39 -11.90
N LEU A 154 13.91 3.20 -13.21
CA LEU A 154 13.24 4.13 -14.10
C LEU A 154 11.88 3.53 -14.48
N THR A 155 10.81 4.22 -14.12
CA THR A 155 9.44 3.73 -14.29
C THR A 155 8.54 4.78 -14.95
N GLU A 156 7.50 4.34 -15.63
CA GLU A 156 6.30 5.14 -15.86
C GLU A 156 5.33 4.86 -14.71
N PRO A 157 5.03 5.86 -13.85
CA PRO A 157 4.20 5.64 -12.67
C PRO A 157 2.74 5.35 -13.08
N PRO A 158 2.01 4.55 -12.27
CA PRO A 158 0.58 4.34 -12.49
C PRO A 158 -0.18 5.67 -12.36
N ARG A 159 -1.37 5.72 -12.97
CA ARG A 159 -2.24 6.91 -12.91
C ARG A 159 -2.71 7.18 -11.48
N GLY A 160 -3.03 8.44 -11.19
CA GLY A 160 -3.65 8.84 -9.94
C GLY A 160 -2.71 9.61 -9.01
N VAL A 161 -3.23 9.99 -7.85
CA VAL A 161 -2.49 10.70 -6.80
C VAL A 161 -2.67 9.99 -5.46
N PRO A 162 -1.69 10.06 -4.54
CA PRO A 162 -1.85 9.52 -3.20
C PRO A 162 -3.05 10.15 -2.49
N ILE A 163 -3.79 9.37 -1.69
CA ILE A 163 -4.96 9.85 -0.95
C ILE A 163 -4.57 11.03 -0.05
N THR A 164 -3.41 10.98 0.62
CA THR A 164 -2.91 12.08 1.46
C THR A 164 -2.56 13.36 0.70
N SER A 165 -2.37 13.27 -0.62
CA SER A 165 -2.03 14.40 -1.48
C SER A 165 -3.25 14.99 -2.18
N LEU A 166 -4.45 14.50 -1.90
CA LEU A 166 -5.68 15.08 -2.43
C LEU A 166 -5.90 16.48 -1.85
N PRO A 167 -6.26 17.47 -2.69
CA PRO A 167 -6.48 18.84 -2.23
C PRO A 167 -7.71 18.96 -1.33
N VAL A 168 -8.71 18.10 -1.55
CA VAL A 168 -9.92 18.01 -0.73
C VAL A 168 -10.03 16.56 -0.23
N PRO A 169 -10.16 16.33 1.08
CA PRO A 169 -10.31 15.00 1.66
C PRO A 169 -11.45 14.20 1.01
N LEU A 170 -11.40 12.88 1.14
CA LEU A 170 -12.47 12.02 0.65
C LEU A 170 -13.74 12.25 1.48
N SER A 171 -14.90 12.35 0.82
CA SER A 171 -16.19 12.27 1.51
C SER A 171 -16.37 10.90 2.17
N GLU A 172 -17.33 10.75 3.10
CA GLU A 172 -17.57 9.46 3.75
C GLU A 172 -17.94 8.36 2.73
N ALA A 173 -18.74 8.69 1.72
CA ALA A 173 -19.10 7.76 0.65
C ALA A 173 -17.90 7.41 -0.24
N GLU A 174 -17.06 8.39 -0.60
CA GLU A 174 -15.81 8.15 -1.34
C GLU A 174 -14.86 7.28 -0.52
N ARG A 175 -14.71 7.56 0.78
CA ARG A 175 -13.85 6.80 1.69
C ARG A 175 -14.30 5.36 1.78
N SER A 176 -15.59 5.12 2.04
CA SER A 176 -16.17 3.77 2.08
C SER A 176 -15.91 3.00 0.78
N ARG A 177 -16.08 3.66 -0.38
CA ARG A 177 -15.82 3.06 -1.69
C ARG A 177 -14.33 2.75 -1.93
N VAL A 178 -13.43 3.65 -1.51
CA VAL A 178 -11.98 3.45 -1.61
C VAL A 178 -11.51 2.33 -0.68
N GLU A 179 -11.99 2.28 0.55
CA GLU A 179 -11.68 1.22 1.51
C GLU A 179 -12.11 -0.15 1.00
N TYR A 180 -13.32 -0.25 0.45
CA TYR A 180 -13.79 -1.46 -0.22
C TYR A 180 -12.85 -1.89 -1.37
N GLN A 181 -12.44 -0.95 -2.23
CA GLN A 181 -11.50 -1.23 -3.32
C GLN A 181 -10.10 -1.62 -2.81
N LYS A 182 -9.61 -1.02 -1.73
CA LYS A 182 -8.35 -1.43 -1.08
C LYS A 182 -8.41 -2.89 -0.66
N GLY A 183 -9.53 -3.32 -0.06
CA GLY A 183 -9.77 -4.71 0.31
C GLY A 183 -9.65 -5.65 -0.89
N GLN A 184 -10.36 -5.35 -1.98
CA GLN A 184 -10.30 -6.14 -3.20
C GLN A 184 -8.89 -6.18 -3.81
N PHE A 185 -8.20 -5.04 -3.81
CA PHE A 185 -6.87 -4.92 -4.37
C PHE A 185 -5.83 -5.71 -3.58
N ILE A 186 -5.82 -5.60 -2.24
CA ILE A 186 -4.93 -6.37 -1.37
C ILE A 186 -5.21 -7.86 -1.50
N ARG A 187 -6.48 -8.29 -1.54
CA ARG A 187 -6.84 -9.69 -1.83
C ARG A 187 -6.25 -10.16 -3.16
N CYS A 188 -6.36 -9.34 -4.20
CA CYS A 188 -5.87 -9.66 -5.53
C CYS A 188 -4.35 -9.86 -5.54
N ILE A 189 -3.59 -8.99 -4.87
CA ILE A 189 -2.14 -9.15 -4.67
C ILE A 189 -1.83 -10.44 -3.93
N SER A 190 -2.51 -10.71 -2.81
CA SER A 190 -2.25 -11.88 -1.96
C SER A 190 -2.66 -13.23 -2.57
N ASN A 191 -3.37 -13.22 -3.70
CA ASN A 191 -3.59 -14.42 -4.49
C ASN A 191 -2.36 -14.84 -5.30
N LEU A 192 -1.39 -13.95 -5.51
CA LEU A 192 -0.12 -14.29 -6.13
C LEU A 192 0.73 -15.10 -5.14
N LYS A 193 0.99 -16.35 -5.49
CA LYS A 193 1.81 -17.28 -4.71
C LYS A 193 3.21 -17.38 -5.29
N GLU A 194 4.20 -17.49 -4.41
CA GLU A 194 5.55 -17.88 -4.78
C GLU A 194 5.60 -19.42 -4.98
N PRO A 195 5.96 -19.94 -6.17
CA PRO A 195 5.87 -21.38 -6.42
C PRO A 195 6.86 -22.25 -5.66
N GLY A 196 8.03 -21.71 -5.29
CA GLY A 196 9.02 -22.41 -4.47
C GLY A 196 8.60 -22.53 -3.00
N SER A 197 7.46 -21.95 -2.61
CA SER A 197 6.96 -21.84 -1.24
C SER A 197 7.99 -21.25 -0.27
N LYS A 198 8.84 -20.35 -0.77
CA LYS A 198 9.86 -19.64 0.01
C LYS A 198 9.27 -18.39 0.62
N PHE A 199 9.52 -18.20 1.91
CA PHE A 199 9.06 -17.05 2.69
C PHE A 199 10.17 -16.05 2.92
N GLY A 200 9.79 -14.79 3.19
CA GLY A 200 10.70 -13.72 3.59
C GLY A 200 10.61 -12.48 2.71
N LEU A 201 11.60 -11.59 2.83
CA LEU A 201 11.70 -10.38 2.01
C LEU A 201 11.81 -10.76 0.52
N VAL A 202 11.19 -9.96 -0.36
CA VAL A 202 11.28 -10.18 -1.82
C VAL A 202 12.71 -10.33 -2.30
N VAL A 203 13.63 -9.51 -1.79
CA VAL A 203 15.05 -9.54 -2.19
C VAL A 203 15.77 -10.82 -1.76
N SER A 204 15.30 -11.48 -0.70
CA SER A 204 15.84 -12.77 -0.25
C SER A 204 15.32 -13.92 -1.11
N VAL A 205 14.06 -13.83 -1.54
CA VAL A 205 13.35 -14.89 -2.27
C VAL A 205 13.63 -14.84 -3.78
N LEU A 206 13.58 -13.64 -4.38
CA LEU A 206 13.75 -13.43 -5.83
C LEU A 206 15.13 -12.89 -6.21
N GLY A 207 15.94 -12.48 -5.24
CA GLY A 207 17.26 -11.91 -5.51
C GLY A 207 18.21 -12.91 -6.17
N PRO A 208 19.25 -12.42 -6.87
CA PRO A 208 20.27 -13.27 -7.44
C PRO A 208 20.92 -14.10 -6.33
N GLN A 209 20.89 -15.42 -6.49
CA GLN A 209 21.46 -16.35 -5.54
C GLN A 209 22.98 -16.26 -5.65
N SER A 210 23.63 -15.73 -4.61
CA SER A 210 25.09 -15.73 -4.55
C SER A 210 25.54 -17.12 -4.11
N SER A 211 26.28 -17.84 -4.97
CA SER A 211 27.02 -19.02 -4.52
C SER A 211 27.96 -18.59 -3.41
N SER A 212 27.81 -19.17 -2.23
CA SER A 212 28.53 -18.81 -0.99
C SER A 212 30.01 -18.45 -1.25
N SER A 213 30.32 -17.15 -1.27
CA SER A 213 31.69 -16.66 -1.08
C SER A 213 31.78 -16.08 0.32
N ALA A 214 32.82 -16.49 1.05
CA ALA A 214 33.00 -16.21 2.48
C ALA A 214 33.24 -14.72 2.83
N ASP A 215 33.29 -13.84 1.82
CA ASP A 215 33.67 -12.42 1.98
C ASP A 215 32.49 -11.44 1.82
N SER A 216 31.25 -11.94 1.76
CA SER A 216 30.07 -11.09 1.58
C SER A 216 29.62 -10.44 2.90
N SER A 217 29.48 -9.10 2.89
CA SER A 217 28.86 -8.31 3.97
C SER A 217 27.51 -8.91 4.40
N ALA A 218 27.13 -8.80 5.68
CA ALA A 218 25.85 -9.29 6.20
C ALA A 218 24.62 -8.76 5.42
N ALA A 219 24.74 -7.60 4.76
CA ALA A 219 23.71 -7.08 3.87
C ALA A 219 23.60 -7.86 2.55
N ALA A 220 24.73 -8.33 2.00
CA ALA A 220 24.78 -9.23 0.84
C ALA A 220 24.33 -10.65 1.19
N ALA A 221 24.48 -11.10 2.44
CA ALA A 221 23.97 -12.40 2.89
C ALA A 221 22.43 -12.50 2.87
N ILE A 222 21.71 -11.37 2.94
CA ILE A 222 20.24 -11.32 2.80
C ILE A 222 19.83 -11.44 1.32
N VAL A 223 20.66 -10.93 0.39
CA VAL A 223 20.46 -11.01 -1.06
C VAL A 223 21.02 -12.34 -1.56
N GLY A 224 20.14 -13.31 -1.80
CA GLY A 224 20.54 -14.64 -2.26
C GLY A 224 20.58 -15.71 -1.17
N SER A 225 19.86 -15.52 -0.06
CA SER A 225 19.58 -16.59 0.91
C SER A 225 18.56 -17.62 0.41
N GLY A 226 17.88 -17.34 -0.71
CA GLY A 226 16.87 -18.22 -1.30
C GLY A 226 15.55 -18.25 -0.53
N GLY A 227 15.33 -17.28 0.36
CA GLY A 227 14.23 -17.28 1.33
C GLY A 227 14.33 -18.44 2.33
N VAL A 228 13.31 -18.58 3.17
CA VAL A 228 13.24 -19.66 4.17
C VAL A 228 11.99 -20.53 3.95
N ASN A 229 11.99 -21.76 4.47
CA ASN A 229 10.93 -22.74 4.22
C ASN A 229 9.73 -22.63 5.16
N SER A 230 9.80 -21.80 6.21
CA SER A 230 8.69 -21.57 7.13
C SER A 230 8.46 -20.08 7.35
N TRP A 231 7.18 -19.71 7.40
CA TRP A 231 6.76 -18.36 7.74
C TRP A 231 7.16 -17.97 9.17
N SER A 232 7.15 -18.89 10.14
CA SER A 232 7.58 -18.60 11.52
C SER A 232 9.02 -18.11 11.56
N ASN A 233 9.93 -18.81 10.88
CA ASN A 233 11.34 -18.42 10.76
C ASN A 233 11.51 -17.09 10.03
N ALA A 234 10.78 -16.87 8.92
CA ALA A 234 10.84 -15.61 8.18
C ALA A 234 10.41 -14.43 9.05
N PHE A 235 9.28 -14.57 9.75
CA PHE A 235 8.73 -13.55 10.61
C PHE A 235 9.61 -13.26 11.82
N LEU A 236 10.12 -14.31 12.50
CA LEU A 236 11.05 -14.13 13.62
C LEU A 236 12.33 -13.41 13.20
N ALA A 237 12.85 -13.68 11.99
CA ALA A 237 13.99 -12.94 11.45
C ALA A 237 13.69 -11.44 11.22
N LEU A 238 12.48 -11.11 10.74
CA LEU A 238 12.04 -9.71 10.60
C LEU A 238 11.94 -9.01 11.96
N VAL A 239 11.35 -9.67 12.96
CA VAL A 239 11.27 -9.17 14.33
C VAL A 239 12.67 -8.92 14.89
N GLU A 240 13.54 -9.94 14.86
CA GLU A 240 14.89 -9.83 15.43
C GLU A 240 15.70 -8.75 14.71
N GLY A 241 15.59 -8.62 13.39
CA GLY A 241 16.21 -7.52 12.65
C GLY A 241 15.79 -6.14 13.15
N THR A 242 14.51 -5.96 13.47
CA THR A 242 13.97 -4.70 14.00
C THR A 242 14.38 -4.48 15.46
N LEU A 243 14.42 -5.52 16.29
CA LEU A 243 14.90 -5.42 17.66
C LEU A 243 16.38 -5.04 17.71
N ARG A 244 17.20 -5.61 16.82
CA ARG A 244 18.61 -5.22 16.65
C ARG A 244 18.76 -3.76 16.22
N ASP A 245 17.91 -3.28 15.30
CA ASP A 245 17.86 -1.86 14.95
C ASP A 245 17.52 -0.98 16.18
N GLY A 246 16.61 -1.45 17.04
CA GLY A 246 16.27 -0.78 18.31
C GLY A 246 17.45 -0.74 19.29
N GLU A 247 18.13 -1.87 19.48
CA GLU A 247 19.30 -2.02 20.36
C GLU A 247 20.46 -1.12 19.90
N ASP A 248 20.74 -1.09 18.59
CA ASP A 248 21.77 -0.23 17.98
C ASP A 248 21.51 1.27 18.23
N ARG A 249 20.26 1.64 18.54
CA ARG A 249 19.85 3.02 18.86
C ARG A 249 19.51 3.22 20.33
N ALA A 250 19.74 2.22 21.17
CA ALA A 250 19.37 2.24 22.58
C ALA A 250 17.90 2.65 22.81
N VAL A 251 16.99 2.24 21.93
CA VAL A 251 15.56 2.52 22.10
C VAL A 251 15.07 1.77 23.33
N THR A 252 14.48 2.47 24.30
CA THR A 252 13.95 1.82 25.51
C THR A 252 12.59 1.17 25.23
N ILE A 253 12.58 -0.16 25.05
CA ILE A 253 11.39 -1.00 24.91
C ILE A 253 11.56 -2.34 25.65
N SER A 254 10.47 -3.08 25.84
CA SER A 254 10.45 -4.38 26.50
C SER A 254 10.96 -5.52 25.60
N TYR A 255 12.24 -5.45 25.19
CA TYR A 255 12.87 -6.43 24.28
C TYR A 255 12.63 -7.89 24.69
N SER A 256 12.87 -8.21 25.97
CA SER A 256 12.72 -9.57 26.49
C SER A 256 11.28 -10.07 26.39
N SER A 257 10.30 -9.21 26.69
CA SER A 257 8.87 -9.55 26.56
C SER A 257 8.49 -9.78 25.10
N ILE A 258 8.97 -8.95 24.18
CA ILE A 258 8.72 -9.12 22.74
C ILE A 258 9.28 -10.47 22.28
N ARG A 259 10.58 -10.74 22.52
CA ARG A 259 11.22 -12.01 22.14
C ARG A 259 10.50 -13.22 22.76
N HIS A 260 10.14 -13.13 24.03
CA HIS A 260 9.41 -14.18 24.72
C HIS A 260 8.07 -14.50 24.03
N HIS A 261 7.21 -13.49 23.80
CA HIS A 261 5.91 -13.73 23.16
C HIS A 261 6.04 -14.22 21.72
N MET A 262 6.97 -13.68 20.94
CA MET A 262 7.18 -14.11 19.55
C MET A 262 7.65 -15.56 19.48
N HIS A 263 8.58 -15.97 20.35
CA HIS A 263 9.03 -17.36 20.42
C HIS A 263 7.90 -18.29 20.92
N ARG A 264 7.22 -17.90 22.01
CA ARG A 264 6.14 -18.68 22.62
C ARG A 264 5.02 -19.01 21.63
N LEU A 265 4.60 -18.03 20.83
CA LEU A 265 3.48 -18.15 19.89
C LEU A 265 3.92 -18.49 18.46
N SER A 266 5.22 -18.72 18.22
CA SER A 266 5.78 -18.95 16.87
C SER A 266 5.16 -20.13 16.14
N HIS A 267 4.80 -21.20 16.86
CA HIS A 267 4.19 -22.40 16.30
C HIS A 267 2.85 -22.13 15.59
N LEU A 268 2.12 -21.07 15.98
CA LEU A 268 0.88 -20.67 15.31
C LEU A 268 1.13 -20.07 13.91
N LEU A 269 2.36 -19.62 13.65
CA LEU A 269 2.77 -19.11 12.34
C LEU A 269 3.11 -20.24 11.36
N ASP A 270 3.46 -21.44 11.86
CA ASP A 270 3.74 -22.61 11.00
C ASP A 270 2.50 -23.13 10.27
N ALA A 271 1.31 -22.73 10.72
CA ALA A 271 0.06 -23.01 10.01
C ALA A 271 -0.07 -22.25 8.69
N VAL A 272 0.76 -21.22 8.46
CA VAL A 272 0.84 -20.51 7.18
C VAL A 272 1.77 -21.28 6.26
N THR A 273 1.19 -22.03 5.34
CA THR A 273 1.92 -22.90 4.40
C THR A 273 2.05 -22.28 3.01
N GLN A 274 1.19 -21.32 2.66
CA GLN A 274 1.19 -20.69 1.35
C GLN A 274 1.98 -19.39 1.39
N SER A 275 3.09 -19.35 0.67
CA SER A 275 3.90 -18.14 0.51
C SER A 275 3.24 -17.17 -0.47
N ARG A 276 2.53 -16.16 0.07
CA ARG A 276 1.73 -15.20 -0.71
C ARG A 276 2.40 -13.84 -0.75
N LEU A 277 2.24 -13.12 -1.85
CA LEU A 277 2.75 -11.75 -1.94
C LEU A 277 1.97 -10.83 -0.98
N VAL A 278 2.70 -10.08 -0.17
CA VAL A 278 2.18 -9.10 0.77
C VAL A 278 2.96 -7.80 0.60
N VAL A 279 2.24 -6.71 0.32
CA VAL A 279 2.79 -5.36 0.43
C VAL A 279 2.38 -4.83 1.79
N LEU A 280 3.36 -4.57 2.68
CA LEU A 280 3.09 -4.33 4.09
C LEU A 280 2.24 -3.07 4.32
N ASP A 281 2.39 -2.05 3.48
CA ASP A 281 1.74 -0.74 3.60
C ASP A 281 0.71 -0.47 2.50
N ALA A 282 0.23 -1.49 1.78
CA ALA A 282 -0.77 -1.33 0.72
C ALA A 282 -2.13 -0.77 1.17
N GLY A 283 -2.40 -0.71 2.48
CA GLY A 283 -3.59 -0.07 3.02
C GLY A 283 -3.42 1.42 3.34
N SER A 284 -2.18 1.91 3.37
CA SER A 284 -1.84 3.26 3.80
C SER A 284 -2.28 4.32 2.79
N ASP A 285 -2.90 5.40 3.27
CA ASP A 285 -3.30 6.54 2.43
C ASP A 285 -2.09 7.24 1.78
N LEU A 286 -0.88 7.05 2.33
CA LEU A 286 0.38 7.54 1.76
C LEU A 286 0.82 6.74 0.52
N ASN A 287 0.44 5.45 0.46
CA ASN A 287 0.86 4.54 -0.59
C ASN A 287 -0.24 4.27 -1.63
N VAL A 288 -1.52 4.36 -1.25
CA VAL A 288 -2.64 4.10 -2.18
C VAL A 288 -2.87 5.28 -3.11
N LEU A 289 -2.88 4.99 -4.41
CA LEU A 289 -3.21 5.96 -5.47
C LEU A 289 -4.68 5.87 -5.85
N VAL A 290 -5.30 7.03 -6.04
CA VAL A 290 -6.68 7.14 -6.51
C VAL A 290 -6.79 8.06 -7.72
N SER A 291 -7.80 7.78 -8.55
CA SER A 291 -8.22 8.67 -9.64
C SER A 291 -9.74 8.81 -9.68
N GLY A 292 -10.23 10.00 -9.96
CA GLY A 292 -11.65 10.26 -10.12
C GLY A 292 -11.90 11.67 -10.64
N SER A 293 -12.85 11.81 -11.55
CA SER A 293 -13.40 13.10 -11.93
C SER A 293 -14.43 13.50 -10.87
N ARG A 294 -14.05 14.37 -9.93
CA ARG A 294 -15.06 15.13 -9.20
C ARG A 294 -15.74 16.03 -10.23
N GLN A 295 -16.96 15.69 -10.65
CA GLN A 295 -17.75 16.62 -11.45
C GLN A 295 -17.80 17.92 -10.66
N LYS A 296 -17.38 19.02 -11.29
CA LYS A 296 -17.65 20.35 -10.77
C LYS A 296 -19.17 20.42 -10.69
N GLU A 297 -19.74 20.39 -9.48
CA GLU A 297 -21.12 20.84 -9.31
C GLU A 297 -21.15 22.28 -9.79
N ASP A 298 -21.89 22.49 -10.87
CA ASP A 298 -22.04 23.77 -11.52
C ASP A 298 -22.52 24.82 -10.52
N GLN A 299 -21.80 25.93 -10.51
CA GLN A 299 -22.34 27.27 -10.31
C GLN A 299 -23.64 27.43 -11.11
N LYS A 300 -24.77 27.16 -10.47
CA LYS A 300 -26.05 27.84 -10.66
C LYS A 300 -26.30 28.53 -9.31
N ASP A 301 -26.27 29.84 -9.15
CA ASP A 301 -26.78 30.90 -10.00
C ASP A 301 -25.92 32.16 -9.81
N THR A 302 -25.39 32.74 -10.89
CA THR A 302 -25.59 34.17 -11.19
C THR A 302 -25.23 34.41 -12.64
N GLN A 303 -26.24 34.63 -13.49
CA GLN A 303 -26.02 35.08 -14.86
C GLN A 303 -25.61 36.57 -14.90
N PRO A 304 -24.93 36.99 -15.99
CA PRO A 304 -24.22 38.24 -16.08
C PRO A 304 -25.14 39.39 -16.50
N LEU A 305 -25.00 40.55 -15.87
CA LEU A 305 -25.54 41.79 -16.41
C LEU A 305 -24.38 42.66 -16.89
N SER A 306 -24.30 42.80 -18.21
CA SER A 306 -23.46 43.76 -18.91
C SER A 306 -24.00 45.17 -18.73
N THR A 307 -23.14 46.10 -18.30
CA THR A 307 -23.20 47.52 -18.68
C THR A 307 -21.78 48.08 -18.61
N GLY A 308 -21.42 48.89 -19.60
CA GLY A 308 -20.03 49.16 -19.98
C GLY A 308 -19.40 50.43 -19.39
N ALA A 309 -18.17 50.65 -19.88
CA ALA A 309 -17.29 51.81 -19.70
C ALA A 309 -16.71 51.96 -18.27
N THR A 310 -15.42 52.25 -18.03
CA THR A 310 -14.47 53.09 -18.77
C THR A 310 -13.02 52.77 -18.33
N GLN A 311 -12.06 53.14 -19.17
CA GLN A 311 -10.60 53.16 -18.98
C GLN A 311 -10.13 53.68 -17.61
N GLY A 312 -8.96 53.19 -17.15
CA GLY A 312 -8.22 53.82 -16.05
C GLY A 312 -6.95 53.08 -15.65
N THR A 313 -5.82 53.55 -16.16
CA THR A 313 -4.44 53.12 -15.91
C THR A 313 -3.95 53.51 -14.49
N LEU A 314 -2.86 52.87 -14.05
CA LEU A 314 -1.81 53.34 -13.11
C LEU A 314 -1.99 53.17 -11.58
N SER A 315 -1.26 52.16 -11.05
CA SER A 315 -0.06 52.27 -10.18
C SER A 315 -0.08 52.86 -8.74
N HIS A 316 0.70 52.15 -7.90
CA HIS A 316 1.59 52.61 -6.81
C HIS A 316 1.07 52.97 -5.40
N THR A 317 1.53 52.14 -4.43
CA THR A 317 2.21 52.45 -3.15
C THR A 317 1.49 52.89 -1.86
N ASN A 318 1.69 52.03 -0.85
CA ASN A 318 2.25 52.25 0.50
C ASN A 318 1.47 52.95 1.64
N ILE A 319 1.92 52.54 2.85
CA ILE A 319 1.86 53.18 4.18
C ILE A 319 0.60 52.82 5.00
N ALA A 320 0.58 52.55 6.31
CA ALA A 320 1.47 52.03 7.38
C ALA A 320 0.65 52.09 8.69
N LYS A 321 1.16 51.48 9.77
CA LYS A 321 0.78 51.59 11.21
C LYS A 321 -0.38 50.68 11.65
N GLN A 322 -0.25 49.71 12.57
CA GLN A 322 0.36 49.62 13.91
C GLN A 322 -0.55 50.16 15.04
N ASP A 323 -0.57 49.42 16.14
CA ASP A 323 -1.26 49.58 17.45
C ASP A 323 -2.66 48.96 17.57
N SER A 324 -3.11 48.35 18.69
CA SER A 324 -2.51 47.92 19.95
C SER A 324 -3.54 47.02 20.70
N LEU A 325 -3.07 46.34 21.74
CA LEU A 325 -3.75 45.45 22.70
C LEU A 325 -5.09 45.94 23.28
N GLY A 326 -5.95 44.99 23.67
CA GLY A 326 -7.08 45.24 24.57
C GLY A 326 -7.95 44.00 24.85
N ASP A 327 -7.87 43.53 26.09
CA ASP A 327 -8.59 42.43 26.75
C ASP A 327 -10.08 42.72 26.97
N GLU A 328 -10.87 41.65 27.10
CA GLU A 328 -11.98 41.44 28.06
C GLU A 328 -13.18 40.65 27.53
N THR A 329 -13.56 39.71 28.39
CA THR A 329 -14.69 38.80 28.41
C THR A 329 -16.01 39.53 28.61
N LYS A 330 -17.11 39.05 27.99
CA LYS A 330 -18.40 38.79 28.64
C LYS A 330 -19.46 38.22 27.68
N GLU A 331 -20.14 37.21 28.20
CA GLU A 331 -21.39 36.58 27.77
C GLU A 331 -22.54 37.59 27.56
N PRO A 332 -23.63 37.23 26.83
CA PRO A 332 -24.75 36.55 27.50
C PRO A 332 -25.51 35.53 26.63
N GLY A 333 -26.14 34.58 27.33
CA GLY A 333 -26.95 33.52 26.73
C GLY A 333 -28.41 33.86 26.39
N SER A 334 -29.12 32.76 26.08
CA SER A 334 -30.57 32.56 26.01
C SER A 334 -31.30 33.04 24.75
N LYS A 335 -31.82 32.07 23.96
CA LYS A 335 -33.26 31.73 23.99
C LYS A 335 -33.60 30.55 23.07
N TYR A 336 -34.26 29.56 23.69
CA TYR A 336 -35.13 28.58 23.05
C TYR A 336 -36.25 29.26 22.26
N ILE A 337 -36.54 28.81 21.03
CA ILE A 337 -37.90 28.79 20.48
C ILE A 337 -38.19 27.43 19.83
N LYS A 338 -39.38 26.96 20.19
CA LYS A 338 -40.01 25.67 19.98
C LYS A 338 -40.89 25.73 18.72
N THR A 339 -40.99 24.59 18.02
CA THR A 339 -42.13 24.10 17.21
C THR A 339 -42.61 24.90 15.98
N LYS A 340 -42.80 24.19 14.86
CA LYS A 340 -44.15 23.80 14.39
C LYS A 340 -44.08 22.82 13.19
N ASN A 341 -44.72 21.68 13.38
CA ASN A 341 -45.23 20.81 12.31
C ASN A 341 -46.56 21.41 11.80
N PRO A 342 -46.93 21.15 10.54
CA PRO A 342 -48.21 20.46 10.29
C PRO A 342 -48.03 19.33 9.27
N ASP A 343 -48.48 18.09 9.53
CA ASP A 343 -49.84 17.58 9.30
C ASP A 343 -50.38 17.89 7.88
N ARG A 344 -51.06 17.02 7.12
CA ARG A 344 -51.39 15.58 7.11
C ARG A 344 -52.30 15.39 5.87
N ARG A 345 -52.39 14.15 5.34
CA ARG A 345 -53.43 13.59 4.42
C ARG A 345 -53.12 13.78 2.90
N ARG A 346 -53.31 12.80 2.01
CA ARG A 346 -54.22 11.63 2.01
C ARG A 346 -53.83 10.58 0.93
N THR A 347 -53.82 9.31 1.34
CA THR A 347 -54.35 8.08 0.69
C THR A 347 -54.03 7.72 -0.77
N GLY A 348 -53.43 6.54 -0.94
CA GLY A 348 -53.55 5.68 -2.13
C GLY A 348 -52.49 4.56 -2.18
N SER A 349 -52.84 3.34 -1.80
CA SER A 349 -52.16 2.09 -2.22
C SER A 349 -53.06 1.38 -3.25
N PRO A 350 -52.64 0.34 -4.01
CA PRO A 350 -51.37 -0.39 -4.03
C PRO A 350 -50.81 -0.63 -5.46
N GLY A 351 -49.57 -1.14 -5.59
CA GLY A 351 -49.08 -1.64 -6.87
C GLY A 351 -47.67 -2.19 -6.80
N GLY A 352 -47.53 -3.51 -6.73
CA GLY A 352 -46.25 -4.20 -6.81
C GLY A 352 -45.57 -3.98 -8.16
N GLY A 353 -44.27 -3.68 -8.11
CA GLY A 353 -43.42 -3.50 -9.28
C GLY A 353 -41.98 -3.77 -8.89
N SER A 354 -41.48 -4.91 -9.37
CA SER A 354 -40.07 -5.31 -9.53
C SER A 354 -39.03 -4.24 -9.15
N GLU A 355 -38.32 -4.47 -8.05
CA GLU A 355 -37.04 -3.79 -7.77
C GLU A 355 -35.99 -4.32 -8.76
N THR A 356 -35.92 -3.66 -9.91
CA THR A 356 -34.77 -3.74 -10.81
C THR A 356 -33.55 -3.23 -10.04
N LYS A 357 -32.61 -4.14 -9.76
CA LYS A 357 -31.24 -3.81 -9.34
C LYS A 357 -30.62 -2.85 -10.37
N GLN A 358 -30.74 -1.56 -10.13
CA GLN A 358 -29.99 -0.55 -10.85
C GLN A 358 -28.56 -0.55 -10.30
N SER A 359 -27.66 -1.11 -11.11
CA SER A 359 -26.23 -0.88 -11.05
C SER A 359 -25.97 0.63 -11.19
N TYR A 360 -25.69 1.30 -10.08
CA TYR A 360 -25.27 2.69 -10.11
C TYR A 360 -23.79 2.79 -10.49
N ASP A 361 -23.52 2.80 -11.79
CA ASP A 361 -22.24 3.30 -12.31
C ASP A 361 -22.20 4.82 -12.20
N PHE A 362 -21.85 5.32 -11.02
CA PHE A 362 -21.39 6.70 -10.86
C PHE A 362 -19.87 6.77 -11.11
N PRO A 363 -19.37 7.80 -11.82
CA PRO A 363 -17.95 8.05 -11.99
C PRO A 363 -17.36 8.47 -10.64
N GLY A 364 -16.98 7.48 -9.82
CA GLY A 364 -16.47 7.66 -8.47
C GLY A 364 -14.96 7.49 -8.38
N MET A 365 -14.40 7.91 -7.24
CA MET A 365 -12.98 7.67 -6.92
C MET A 365 -12.65 6.17 -7.02
N SER A 366 -11.62 5.87 -7.82
CA SER A 366 -11.13 4.53 -8.10
C SER A 366 -9.71 4.36 -7.59
N VAL A 367 -9.41 3.21 -6.98
CA VAL A 367 -8.03 2.82 -6.65
C VAL A 367 -7.32 2.44 -7.95
N THR A 368 -6.17 3.05 -8.20
CA THR A 368 -5.42 2.88 -9.46
C THR A 368 -4.06 2.25 -9.28
N GLY A 369 -3.58 2.04 -8.06
CA GLY A 369 -2.34 1.33 -7.78
C GLY A 369 -1.71 1.76 -6.47
N LEU A 370 -0.41 1.45 -6.34
CA LEU A 370 0.43 1.92 -5.25
C LEU A 370 1.51 2.86 -5.76
N ARG A 371 1.91 3.80 -4.91
CA ARG A 371 3.05 4.70 -5.14
C ARG A 371 4.38 3.96 -4.98
N ASP A 372 4.43 2.98 -4.08
CA ASP A 372 5.63 2.31 -3.61
C ASP A 372 5.40 0.79 -3.52
N TRP A 373 6.22 0.03 -4.26
CA TRP A 373 6.25 -1.44 -4.24
C TRP A 373 7.50 -2.00 -3.57
N SER A 374 8.26 -1.18 -2.83
CA SER A 374 9.52 -1.61 -2.23
C SER A 374 9.36 -2.46 -0.97
N ASN A 375 8.28 -2.27 -0.21
CA ASN A 375 8.05 -2.92 1.08
C ASN A 375 7.22 -4.22 0.93
N CYS A 376 7.71 -5.11 0.08
CA CYS A 376 7.07 -6.38 -0.26
C CYS A 376 7.75 -7.57 0.42
N ILE A 377 6.93 -8.53 0.83
CA ILE A 377 7.36 -9.83 1.36
C ILE A 377 6.54 -10.97 0.75
N PHE A 378 7.05 -12.18 0.88
CA PHE A 378 6.31 -13.41 0.69
C PHE A 378 5.98 -14.04 2.05
N GLY A 379 4.70 -14.12 2.41
CA GLY A 379 4.25 -14.37 3.79
C GLY A 379 2.74 -14.49 3.95
N ASP A 380 2.29 -14.34 5.20
CA ASP A 380 0.87 -14.32 5.58
C ASP A 380 0.19 -13.00 5.16
N PRO A 381 -0.92 -13.01 4.40
CA PRO A 381 -1.68 -11.81 4.04
C PRO A 381 -2.10 -10.93 5.23
N LEU A 382 -2.31 -11.53 6.42
CA LEU A 382 -2.65 -10.79 7.64
C LEU A 382 -1.52 -9.86 8.12
N MET A 383 -0.30 -10.01 7.57
CA MET A 383 0.84 -9.17 7.88
C MET A 383 0.73 -7.76 7.26
N THR A 384 -0.19 -7.50 6.32
CA THR A 384 -0.46 -6.12 5.85
C THR A 384 -0.94 -5.25 7.02
N SER A 385 -0.34 -4.07 7.19
CA SER A 385 -0.53 -3.21 8.37
C SER A 385 -1.98 -2.84 8.63
N ILE A 386 -2.80 -2.73 7.58
CA ILE A 386 -4.23 -2.38 7.70
C ILE A 386 -5.02 -3.34 8.59
N PHE A 387 -4.63 -4.63 8.64
CA PHE A 387 -5.28 -5.60 9.54
C PHE A 387 -5.00 -5.33 11.02
N SER A 388 -3.87 -4.67 11.32
CA SER A 388 -3.47 -4.24 12.66
C SER A 388 -3.97 -2.83 13.02
N GLU A 389 -4.60 -2.11 12.08
CA GLU A 389 -4.97 -0.70 12.21
C GLU A 389 -6.49 -0.47 12.28
N ASP A 390 -7.24 -1.40 12.89
CA ASP A 390 -8.70 -1.33 13.02
C ASP A 390 -9.39 -1.17 11.63
N PRO A 391 -9.28 -2.20 10.76
CA PRO A 391 -9.71 -2.08 9.38
C PRO A 391 -11.21 -1.84 9.27
N SER A 392 -11.58 -0.98 8.33
CA SER A 392 -12.97 -0.60 8.14
C SER A 392 -13.84 -1.81 7.71
N PRO A 393 -15.14 -1.83 8.07
CA PRO A 393 -16.07 -2.87 7.60
C PRO A 393 -16.11 -2.98 6.07
N GLU A 394 -15.96 -1.86 5.38
CA GLU A 394 -15.95 -1.77 3.92
C GLU A 394 -14.69 -2.43 3.34
N PHE A 395 -13.52 -2.17 3.93
CA PHE A 395 -12.28 -2.88 3.59
C PHE A 395 -12.43 -4.39 3.76
N ILE A 396 -12.94 -4.83 4.91
CA ILE A 396 -13.15 -6.27 5.18
C ILE A 396 -14.13 -6.88 4.18
N ARG A 397 -15.22 -6.17 3.86
CA ARG A 397 -16.17 -6.61 2.82
C ARG A 397 -15.48 -6.76 1.47
N GLY A 398 -14.64 -5.81 1.09
CA GLY A 398 -13.86 -5.86 -0.16
C GLY A 398 -12.84 -6.99 -0.17
N PHE A 399 -12.13 -7.20 0.94
CA PHE A 399 -11.09 -8.24 1.07
C PHE A 399 -11.65 -9.66 1.03
N ARG A 400 -12.87 -9.87 1.54
CA ARG A 400 -13.56 -11.16 1.47
C ARG A 400 -14.12 -11.47 0.09
N GLN A 401 -14.45 -10.44 -0.68
CA GLN A 401 -15.01 -10.62 -2.01
C GLN A 401 -13.91 -10.83 -3.03
N GLN A 402 -13.95 -11.96 -3.73
CA GLN A 402 -13.14 -12.12 -4.92
C GLN A 402 -13.57 -11.05 -5.94
N PRO A 403 -12.63 -10.37 -6.63
CA PRO A 403 -13.00 -9.54 -7.77
C PRO A 403 -13.86 -10.37 -8.72
N PRO A 404 -14.92 -9.81 -9.32
CA PRO A 404 -15.73 -10.56 -10.27
C PRO A 404 -14.83 -11.00 -11.42
N SER A 405 -14.40 -12.26 -11.39
CA SER A 405 -13.82 -12.90 -12.56
C SER A 405 -14.95 -12.97 -13.58
N SER A 406 -14.68 -12.54 -14.81
CA SER A 406 -15.53 -12.74 -15.96
C SER A 406 -15.61 -14.23 -16.33
N THR A 407 -16.07 -15.09 -15.41
CA THR A 407 -16.42 -16.50 -15.63
C THR A 407 -16.94 -17.13 -14.33
N THR A 408 -18.27 -17.15 -14.21
CA THR A 408 -19.05 -18.29 -13.70
C THR A 408 -20.49 -18.11 -14.17
N SER A 409 -20.66 -17.96 -15.48
CA SER A 409 -21.89 -18.32 -16.17
C SER A 409 -21.77 -19.76 -16.64
N SER A 410 -21.54 -20.69 -15.72
CA SER A 410 -21.98 -22.08 -15.90
C SER A 410 -23.44 -22.13 -15.47
N ALA A 411 -24.31 -21.77 -16.41
CA ALA A 411 -25.70 -22.18 -16.38
C ALA A 411 -25.71 -23.71 -16.32
N SER A 412 -25.83 -24.26 -15.11
CA SER A 412 -26.31 -25.62 -14.91
C SER A 412 -27.73 -25.51 -14.39
N THR A 413 -28.62 -25.96 -15.25
CA THR A 413 -30.06 -26.09 -15.07
C THR A 413 -30.38 -26.88 -13.80
N THR A 414 -31.34 -26.38 -13.04
CA THR A 414 -32.20 -27.15 -12.12
C THR A 414 -31.52 -27.71 -10.86
N SER A 415 -31.40 -26.87 -9.83
CA SER A 415 -31.76 -27.29 -8.47
C SER A 415 -32.05 -26.09 -7.57
N THR A 416 -33.08 -26.25 -6.76
CA THR A 416 -33.61 -25.35 -5.73
C THR A 416 -32.55 -24.56 -4.94
N PRO A 417 -32.83 -23.31 -4.52
CA PRO A 417 -31.88 -22.48 -3.77
C PRO A 417 -31.75 -23.02 -2.35
N ARG A 418 -30.77 -23.91 -2.13
CA ARG A 418 -30.27 -24.15 -0.76
C ARG A 418 -29.42 -22.95 -0.38
N LEU A 419 -29.62 -22.43 0.83
CA LEU A 419 -28.77 -21.44 1.48
C LEU A 419 -27.31 -21.93 1.44
N SER A 420 -26.58 -21.62 0.38
CA SER A 420 -25.16 -21.93 0.28
C SER A 420 -24.41 -20.88 1.09
N SER A 421 -23.64 -21.37 2.05
CA SER A 421 -22.65 -20.65 2.85
C SER A 421 -21.93 -19.54 2.08
N PRO A 422 -21.58 -18.43 2.76
CA PRO A 422 -20.81 -17.35 2.13
C PRO A 422 -19.51 -17.90 1.52
N PRO A 423 -19.03 -17.32 0.41
CA PRO A 423 -17.80 -17.77 -0.24
C PRO A 423 -16.68 -17.84 0.80
N THR A 424 -16.13 -19.03 0.98
CA THR A 424 -15.09 -19.28 1.98
C THR A 424 -13.87 -18.43 1.61
N ASP A 425 -13.47 -17.57 2.53
CA ASP A 425 -12.26 -16.76 2.48
C ASP A 425 -10.96 -17.63 2.49
N GLU A 426 -10.72 -18.41 1.43
CA GLU A 426 -9.65 -19.43 1.30
C GLU A 426 -8.22 -18.86 1.38
N ILE A 427 -8.08 -17.54 1.42
CA ILE A 427 -6.76 -16.87 1.43
C ILE A 427 -6.13 -16.86 2.82
N ILE A 428 -6.95 -16.86 3.88
CA ILE A 428 -6.50 -16.85 5.28
C ILE A 428 -6.46 -18.28 5.80
N GLU A 429 -5.26 -18.80 5.97
CA GLU A 429 -4.98 -20.10 6.59
C GLU A 429 -5.23 -20.01 8.10
N ASP A 430 -5.61 -21.12 8.75
CA ASP A 430 -5.78 -21.21 10.21
C ASP A 430 -6.53 -20.01 10.82
N ARG A 431 -7.83 -19.91 10.48
CA ARG A 431 -8.66 -18.77 10.90
C ARG A 431 -8.92 -18.71 12.39
N GLU A 432 -8.87 -19.85 13.07
CA GLU A 432 -9.08 -19.93 14.52
C GLU A 432 -8.00 -19.17 15.28
N ASN A 433 -6.74 -19.22 14.83
CA ASN A 433 -5.63 -18.50 15.46
C ASN A 433 -5.27 -17.18 14.74
N ALA A 434 -6.07 -16.72 13.78
CA ALA A 434 -5.80 -15.50 13.01
C ALA A 434 -5.62 -14.24 13.89
N ALA A 435 -6.30 -14.12 15.05
CA ALA A 435 -6.14 -12.95 15.96
C ALA A 435 -4.77 -12.97 16.54
N VAL A 436 -4.34 -14.14 16.99
CA VAL A 436 -3.06 -14.27 17.66
C VAL A 436 -1.96 -13.89 16.68
N ARG A 437 -2.06 -14.34 15.42
CA ARG A 437 -1.16 -13.87 14.35
C ARG A 437 -1.24 -12.37 14.10
N ILE A 438 -2.45 -11.78 14.01
CA ILE A 438 -2.61 -10.32 13.87
C ILE A 438 -2.00 -9.57 15.05
N LEU A 439 -2.10 -10.06 16.29
CA LEU A 439 -1.46 -9.46 17.47
C LEU A 439 0.07 -9.55 17.37
N MET A 440 0.62 -10.67 16.88
CA MET A 440 2.05 -10.79 16.62
C MET A 440 2.52 -9.77 15.57
N TYR A 441 1.77 -9.63 14.47
CA TYR A 441 2.06 -8.65 13.42
C TYR A 441 1.89 -7.22 13.89
N GLU A 442 0.87 -6.91 14.70
CA GLU A 442 0.66 -5.58 15.31
C GLU A 442 1.83 -5.23 16.24
N CYS A 443 2.34 -6.19 17.02
CA CYS A 443 3.54 -6.00 17.84
C CYS A 443 4.78 -5.69 16.98
N TYR A 444 4.95 -6.41 15.88
CA TYR A 444 6.02 -6.12 14.91
C TYR A 444 5.87 -4.70 14.33
N HIS A 445 4.71 -4.35 13.79
CA HIS A 445 4.43 -3.05 13.19
C HIS A 445 4.64 -1.90 14.18
N ALA A 446 4.15 -2.04 15.41
CA ALA A 446 4.35 -1.03 16.46
C ALA A 446 5.83 -0.85 16.81
N THR A 447 6.59 -1.95 16.88
CA THR A 447 8.04 -1.93 17.12
C THR A 447 8.77 -1.23 15.97
N VAL A 448 8.46 -1.58 14.72
CA VAL A 448 9.01 -0.92 13.52
C VAL A 448 8.72 0.57 13.54
N CYS A 449 7.46 0.97 13.75
CA CYS A 449 7.06 2.37 13.81
C CYS A 449 7.83 3.16 14.87
N LEU A 450 8.04 2.56 16.04
CA LEU A 450 8.78 3.16 17.15
C LEU A 450 10.27 3.31 16.82
N VAL A 451 10.94 2.24 16.41
CA VAL A 451 12.39 2.26 16.07
C VAL A 451 12.66 3.23 14.92
N LYS A 452 11.75 3.34 13.94
CA LYS A 452 11.85 4.33 12.85
C LYS A 452 11.95 5.78 13.35
N GLN A 453 11.26 6.14 14.45
CA GLN A 453 11.34 7.51 14.99
C GLN A 453 12.75 7.85 15.49
N PHE A 454 13.49 6.87 16.00
CA PHE A 454 14.87 7.05 16.46
C PHE A 454 15.86 7.10 15.30
N TYR A 455 15.56 6.43 14.19
CA TYR A 455 16.35 6.54 12.97
C TYR A 455 16.13 7.86 12.23
N ARG A 456 14.91 8.38 12.26
CA ARG A 456 14.45 9.54 11.49
C ARG A 456 13.53 10.43 12.34
N PRO A 457 14.07 11.19 13.30
CA PRO A 457 13.26 12.08 14.13
C PRO A 457 12.70 13.23 13.27
N ALA A 458 11.43 13.15 12.88
CA ALA A 458 10.74 14.21 12.14
C ALA A 458 10.42 15.39 13.10
N ARG A 459 11.10 16.54 12.91
CA ARG A 459 11.12 17.66 13.89
C ARG A 459 9.75 18.19 14.35
N ALA A 460 8.67 18.03 13.58
CA ALA A 460 7.35 18.54 13.94
C ALA A 460 6.44 17.52 14.66
N ASP A 461 6.49 16.23 14.28
CA ASP A 461 5.52 15.22 14.74
C ASP A 461 6.15 13.98 15.41
N SER A 462 7.48 13.87 15.44
CA SER A 462 8.18 12.65 15.89
C SER A 462 7.74 12.23 17.29
N SER A 463 7.60 13.19 18.21
CA SER A 463 7.20 12.90 19.59
C SER A 463 5.79 12.31 19.68
N LYS A 464 4.83 12.83 18.90
CA LYS A 464 3.45 12.32 18.89
C LYS A 464 3.39 10.89 18.33
N ARG A 465 4.08 10.64 17.21
CA ARG A 465 4.13 9.32 16.56
C ARG A 465 4.85 8.30 17.44
N GLU A 466 5.92 8.71 18.11
CA GLU A 466 6.68 7.90 19.06
C GLU A 466 5.80 7.49 20.26
N VAL A 467 5.12 8.45 20.90
CA VAL A 467 4.21 8.18 22.02
C VAL A 467 3.08 7.26 21.60
N GLU A 468 2.50 7.48 20.43
CA GLU A 468 1.46 6.61 19.88
C GLU A 468 1.98 5.18 19.64
N ALA A 469 3.15 5.03 19.03
CA ALA A 469 3.77 3.73 18.79
C ALA A 469 4.06 2.99 20.10
N ARG A 470 4.57 3.68 21.13
CA ARG A 470 4.74 3.10 22.48
C ARG A 470 3.43 2.62 23.09
N ARG A 471 2.38 3.43 23.00
CA ARG A 471 1.05 3.06 23.52
C ARG A 471 0.50 1.83 22.81
N ARG A 472 0.63 1.77 21.48
CA ARG A 472 0.23 0.60 20.68
C ARG A 472 1.02 -0.64 21.11
N LEU A 473 2.35 -0.53 21.22
CA LEU A 473 3.22 -1.62 21.65
C LEU A 473 2.86 -2.14 23.06
N ALA A 474 2.63 -1.25 24.03
CA ALA A 474 2.19 -1.64 25.37
C ALA A 474 0.84 -2.37 25.35
N THR A 475 -0.11 -1.86 24.55
CA THR A 475 -1.45 -2.45 24.41
C THR A 475 -1.39 -3.86 23.84
N VAL A 476 -0.63 -4.07 22.76
CA VAL A 476 -0.55 -5.38 22.11
C VAL A 476 0.25 -6.38 22.95
N LEU A 477 1.27 -5.96 23.69
CA LEU A 477 2.00 -6.83 24.61
C LEU A 477 1.09 -7.34 25.74
N ASN A 478 0.22 -6.49 26.29
CA ASN A 478 -0.77 -6.92 27.29
C ASN A 478 -1.73 -7.96 26.70
N LYS A 479 -2.26 -7.71 25.50
CA LYS A 479 -3.13 -8.69 24.81
C LYS A 479 -2.41 -10.02 24.54
N LEU A 480 -1.15 -9.96 24.11
CA LEU A 480 -0.34 -11.17 23.87
C LEU A 480 -0.13 -11.95 25.17
N ALA A 481 0.08 -11.28 26.30
CA ALA A 481 0.22 -11.93 27.60
C ALA A 481 -1.06 -12.68 28.05
N GLU A 482 -2.24 -12.21 27.64
CA GLU A 482 -3.53 -12.86 27.93
C GLU A 482 -3.84 -14.08 27.04
N VAL A 483 -3.09 -14.29 25.95
CA VAL A 483 -3.27 -15.46 25.08
C VAL A 483 -2.81 -16.73 25.81
N ASP A 484 -3.77 -17.59 26.12
CA ASP A 484 -3.58 -18.92 26.72
C ASP A 484 -3.19 -19.96 25.64
N GLU A 485 -2.17 -20.78 25.93
CA GLU A 485 -1.64 -21.79 25.00
C GLU A 485 -2.61 -22.94 24.74
N ASN A 486 -3.56 -23.17 25.66
CA ASN A 486 -4.45 -24.34 25.65
C ASN A 486 -5.88 -24.07 25.16
N ALA A 487 -6.15 -22.91 24.55
CA ALA A 487 -7.48 -22.56 24.03
C ALA A 487 -7.96 -23.48 22.88
N THR A 488 -7.09 -24.33 22.33
CA THR A 488 -7.39 -25.38 21.34
C THR A 488 -8.37 -26.46 21.82
N LYS A 489 -8.83 -26.45 23.08
CA LYS A 489 -9.79 -27.45 23.62
C LYS A 489 -11.15 -26.92 24.04
N ARG A 490 -11.42 -25.61 24.02
CA ARG A 490 -12.76 -25.10 24.36
C ARG A 490 -13.53 -24.71 23.10
N HIS A 491 -14.30 -25.67 22.61
CA HIS A 491 -15.47 -25.43 21.75
C HIS A 491 -16.30 -24.29 22.34
N ARG A 492 -16.19 -23.09 21.78
CA ARG A 492 -17.18 -22.04 21.96
C ARG A 492 -17.62 -21.57 20.58
N THR A 493 -18.80 -22.05 20.22
CA THR A 493 -19.63 -21.61 19.11
C THR A 493 -19.89 -20.10 19.25
N ALA A 494 -18.96 -19.29 18.76
CA ALA A 494 -19.15 -17.87 18.51
C ALA A 494 -18.74 -17.65 17.05
N SER A 495 -19.74 -17.38 16.22
CA SER A 495 -19.69 -17.07 14.79
C SER A 495 -18.27 -16.80 14.25
N ALA A 496 -17.69 -17.78 13.56
CA ALA A 496 -16.35 -17.74 12.94
C ALA A 496 -16.19 -16.68 11.82
N ASP A 497 -17.18 -15.80 11.66
CA ASP A 497 -17.32 -14.85 10.55
C ASP A 497 -16.91 -13.41 10.91
N ILE A 498 -16.49 -13.13 12.15
CA ILE A 498 -16.23 -11.76 12.61
C ILE A 498 -14.74 -11.57 12.90
N TRP A 499 -13.98 -11.53 11.82
CA TRP A 499 -12.61 -11.03 11.75
C TRP A 499 -12.57 -9.68 11.03
N PRO A 500 -11.97 -8.63 11.60
CA PRO A 500 -11.38 -8.52 12.93
C PRO A 500 -12.44 -8.34 14.02
N VAL A 501 -12.06 -8.70 15.25
CA VAL A 501 -12.92 -8.62 16.43
C VAL A 501 -13.24 -7.14 16.73
N LYS A 502 -14.51 -6.76 16.69
CA LYS A 502 -14.97 -5.43 17.14
C LYS A 502 -14.60 -5.23 18.62
N LYS A 503 -13.99 -4.09 18.96
CA LYS A 503 -13.73 -3.71 20.36
C LYS A 503 -15.04 -3.71 21.16
N PRO A 504 -15.08 -4.23 22.39
CA PRO A 504 -16.22 -4.05 23.27
C PRO A 504 -16.37 -2.56 23.61
N LYS A 505 -17.60 -2.05 23.47
CA LYS A 505 -17.99 -0.69 23.84
C LYS A 505 -17.79 -0.52 25.35
N ALA A 506 -16.93 0.41 25.76
CA ALA A 506 -16.75 0.76 27.17
C ALA A 506 -18.11 1.14 27.76
N ARG A 507 -18.53 0.43 28.83
CA ARG A 507 -19.67 0.82 29.65
C ARG A 507 -19.29 2.10 30.39
N THR A 508 -19.94 3.20 30.06
CA THR A 508 -20.01 4.37 30.92
C THR A 508 -20.77 3.96 32.17
N GLU A 509 -20.07 3.80 33.29
CA GLU A 509 -20.69 3.69 34.60
C GLU A 509 -21.32 5.04 34.93
N ALA A 510 -22.65 5.08 34.94
CA ALA A 510 -23.39 6.12 35.62
C ALA A 510 -23.27 5.84 37.12
N GLN A 511 -22.70 6.79 37.85
CA GLN A 511 -22.84 6.88 39.30
C GLN A 511 -24.30 7.21 39.60
N ASP A 512 -25.04 6.23 40.11
CA ASP A 512 -26.23 6.52 40.90
C ASP A 512 -25.80 6.74 42.35
N SER A 513 -26.16 7.91 42.84
CA SER A 513 -26.04 8.32 44.23
C SER A 513 -27.29 7.87 44.97
N GLU A 514 -27.10 7.23 46.12
CA GLU A 514 -27.99 7.35 47.28
C GLU A 514 -27.15 7.36 48.55
#